data_AF-A0A960RMA6-F1
#
_entry.id   AF-A0A960RMA6-F1
#
_cell.length_a   1.000
_cell.length_b   1.000
_cell.length_c   1.000
_cell.angle_alpha   90.00
_cell.angle_beta   90.00
_cell.angle_gamma   90.00
#
_symmetry.space_group_name_H-M   'P 1'
#
loop_
_entity.id
_entity.type
_entity.pdbx_description
1 polymer ?
#
loop_
_entity_poly.entity_id
_entity_poly.type
_entity_poly.pdbx_seq_one_letter_code
_entity_poly.pdbx_strand_id
1 'polypeptide(L)'
;MQALPTDQSANPNARRPRVWGWVLLAPMLLWLLLFVIVPMGILLVYSFCSRDDLGRVVFDFTWVNYQRVFDPIYLGILGRSVL
;
A
#
# COMPACT_ATOMS: atom_id res chain seq x y z
N MET A 1 3.97 56.97 -18.88
CA MET A 1 3.40 56.20 -17.76
C MET A 1 1.91 56.01 -17.98
N GLN A 2 1.46 54.86 -18.49
CA GLN A 2 0.15 54.31 -18.13
C GLN A 2 0.18 52.81 -18.37
N ALA A 3 -0.24 52.08 -17.35
CA ALA A 3 0.15 50.71 -17.06
C ALA A 3 -0.53 49.67 -17.97
N LEU A 4 0.14 48.53 -18.13
CA LEU A 4 -0.41 47.29 -18.68
C LEU A 4 -1.70 46.92 -17.91
N PRO A 5 -2.85 46.73 -18.57
CA PRO A 5 -3.96 46.02 -17.97
C PRO A 5 -3.58 44.54 -17.87
N THR A 6 -2.90 44.20 -16.77
CA THR A 6 -2.77 42.83 -16.29
C THR A 6 -4.11 42.41 -15.71
N ASP A 7 -5.03 41.96 -16.56
CA ASP A 7 -6.10 41.08 -16.13
C ASP A 7 -6.61 40.25 -17.31
N GLN A 8 -5.77 39.32 -17.77
CA GLN A 8 -6.30 38.10 -18.38
C GLN A 8 -6.94 37.29 -17.26
N SER A 9 -8.18 37.70 -16.97
CA SER A 9 -9.20 37.05 -16.17
C SER A 9 -8.86 35.60 -15.89
N ALA A 10 -8.40 35.36 -14.66
CA ALA A 10 -8.16 34.06 -14.08
C ALA A 10 -9.21 33.06 -14.57
N ASN A 11 -8.77 32.03 -15.30
CA ASN A 11 -9.63 30.98 -15.82
C ASN A 11 -10.58 30.46 -14.72
N PRO A 12 -11.89 30.76 -14.74
CA PRO A 12 -12.81 30.37 -13.67
C PRO A 12 -13.10 28.86 -13.69
N ASN A 13 -12.59 28.15 -14.69
CA ASN A 13 -12.70 26.72 -14.89
C ASN A 13 -11.54 25.94 -14.23
N ALA A 14 -11.12 26.33 -13.03
CA ALA A 14 -10.53 25.37 -12.11
C ALA A 14 -11.65 24.39 -11.71
N ARG A 15 -11.88 23.38 -12.55
CA ARG A 15 -12.94 22.37 -12.38
C ARG A 15 -12.75 21.71 -11.02
N ARG A 16 -13.44 22.24 -10.01
CA ARG A 16 -13.52 21.60 -8.70
C ARG A 16 -13.97 20.16 -8.96
N PRO A 17 -13.23 19.14 -8.48
CA PRO A 17 -13.61 17.77 -8.71
C PRO A 17 -15.01 17.59 -8.13
N ARG A 18 -15.99 17.47 -9.04
CA ARG A 18 -17.38 17.30 -8.66
C ARG A 18 -17.45 16.00 -7.88
N VAL A 19 -18.12 15.98 -6.73
CA VAL A 19 -18.29 14.78 -5.88
C VAL A 19 -18.72 13.53 -6.66
N TRP A 20 -19.38 13.75 -7.80
CA TRP A 20 -19.71 12.74 -8.81
C TRP A 20 -18.51 11.96 -9.35
N GLY A 21 -17.36 12.60 -9.58
CA GLY A 21 -16.14 11.93 -10.03
C GLY A 21 -15.63 10.90 -9.00
N TRP A 22 -15.74 11.22 -7.71
CA TRP A 22 -15.41 10.28 -6.64
C TRP A 22 -16.40 9.12 -6.56
N VAL A 23 -17.70 9.36 -6.79
CA VAL A 23 -18.71 8.29 -6.83
C VAL A 23 -18.47 7.32 -7.99
N LEU A 24 -18.02 7.82 -9.16
CA LEU A 24 -17.66 6.96 -10.30
C LEU A 24 -16.42 6.10 -10.00
N LEU A 25 -15.45 6.61 -9.23
CA LEU A 25 -14.24 5.90 -8.84
C LEU A 25 -14.43 4.97 -7.64
N ALA A 26 -15.43 5.24 -6.79
CA ALA A 26 -15.71 4.51 -5.57
C ALA A 26 -15.82 2.98 -5.75
N PRO A 27 -16.55 2.41 -6.74
CA PRO A 27 -16.63 0.95 -6.88
C PRO A 27 -15.28 0.31 -7.22
N MET A 28 -14.46 0.97 -8.03
CA MET A 28 -13.11 0.48 -8.36
C MET A 28 -12.19 0.53 -7.13
N LEU A 29 -12.22 1.63 -6.38
CA LEU A 29 -11.44 1.77 -5.15
C LEU A 29 -11.89 0.76 -4.09
N LEU A 30 -13.19 0.53 -3.95
CA LEU A 30 -13.74 -0.49 -3.04
C LEU A 30 -13.22 -1.88 -3.42
N TRP A 31 -13.20 -2.21 -4.72
CA TRP A 31 -12.69 -3.48 -5.20
C TRP A 31 -11.20 -3.65 -4.89
N LEU A 32 -10.40 -2.61 -5.14
CA LEU A 32 -8.97 -2.60 -4.78
C LEU A 32 -8.80 -2.80 -3.27
N LEU A 33 -9.59 -2.09 -2.47
CA LEU A 33 -9.49 -2.19 -1.02
C LEU A 33 -9.82 -3.63 -0.56
N LEU A 34 -10.90 -4.19 -1.08
CA LEU A 34 -11.42 -5.49 -0.65
C LEU A 34 -10.54 -6.65 -1.11
N PHE A 35 -10.01 -6.61 -2.32
CA PHE A 35 -9.27 -7.74 -2.90
C PHE A 35 -7.76 -7.58 -2.91
N VAL A 36 -7.24 -6.38 -2.66
CA VAL A 36 -5.79 -6.14 -2.59
C VAL A 36 -5.40 -5.72 -1.18
N ILE A 37 -6.00 -4.63 -0.67
CA ILE A 37 -5.58 -4.06 0.61
C ILE A 37 -5.93 -4.99 1.78
N VAL A 38 -7.15 -5.54 1.83
CA VAL A 38 -7.58 -6.45 2.90
C VAL A 38 -6.70 -7.70 2.97
N PRO A 39 -6.49 -8.50 1.90
CA PRO A 39 -5.62 -9.67 1.99
C PRO A 39 -4.16 -9.30 2.28
N MET A 40 -3.67 -8.17 1.77
CA MET A 40 -2.32 -7.69 2.09
C MET A 40 -2.20 -7.31 3.57
N GLY A 41 -3.24 -6.71 4.16
CA GLY A 41 -3.32 -6.42 5.59
C GLY A 41 -3.34 -7.70 6.45
N ILE A 42 -4.07 -8.72 6.01
CA ILE A 42 -4.08 -10.03 6.69
C ILE A 42 -2.67 -10.63 6.70
N LEU A 43 -1.98 -10.63 5.57
CA LEU A 43 -0.59 -11.12 5.47
C LEU A 43 0.36 -10.30 6.35
N LEU A 44 0.19 -8.98 6.39
CA LEU A 44 1.00 -8.09 7.22
C LEU A 44 0.80 -8.39 8.71
N VAL A 45 -0.43 -8.54 9.18
CA VAL A 45 -0.72 -8.94 10.56
C VAL A 45 -0.14 -10.32 10.87
N TYR A 46 -0.31 -11.27 9.96
CA TYR A 46 0.20 -12.63 10.12
C TYR A 46 1.74 -12.67 10.15
N SER A 47 2.41 -11.77 9.42
CA SER A 47 3.88 -11.66 9.42
C SER A 47 4.45 -11.38 10.81
N PHE A 48 3.73 -10.59 11.61
CA PHE A 48 4.08 -10.28 13.00
C PHE A 48 3.62 -11.34 14.00
N CYS A 49 2.75 -12.27 13.60
CA CYS A 49 2.30 -13.35 14.48
C CYS A 49 3.37 -14.45 14.57
N SER A 50 3.56 -14.96 15.79
CA SER A 50 4.42 -16.12 16.02
C SER A 50 3.65 -17.42 15.81
N ARG A 51 4.38 -18.50 15.50
CA ARG A 51 3.83 -19.86 15.52
C ARG A 51 4.40 -20.58 16.73
N ASP A 52 3.51 -21.13 17.55
CA ASP A 52 3.85 -21.98 18.69
C ASP A 52 4.37 -23.35 18.22
N ASP A 53 4.92 -24.17 19.11
CA ASP A 53 5.50 -25.48 18.82
C ASP A 53 4.49 -26.48 18.20
N LEU A 54 3.20 -26.28 18.47
CA LEU A 54 2.10 -27.02 17.83
C LEU A 54 1.65 -26.45 16.47
N GLY A 55 2.34 -25.42 15.95
CA GLY A 55 2.00 -24.74 14.71
C GLY A 55 0.78 -23.81 14.80
N ARG A 56 0.30 -23.51 16.02
CA ARG A 56 -0.81 -22.58 16.24
C ARG A 56 -0.32 -21.15 16.11
N VAL A 57 -1.13 -20.30 15.48
CA VAL A 57 -0.84 -18.87 15.35
C VAL A 57 -1.15 -18.22 16.69
N VAL A 58 -0.10 -17.75 17.36
CA VAL A 58 -0.24 -16.99 18.60
C VAL A 58 -0.01 -15.52 18.24
N PHE A 59 -0.89 -14.65 18.71
CA PHE A 59 -0.79 -13.20 18.56
C PHE A 59 0.29 -12.62 19.50
N ASP A 60 1.50 -13.17 19.43
CA ASP A 60 2.70 -12.58 20.01
C ASP A 60 3.37 -11.73 18.95
N PHE A 61 3.44 -10.42 19.17
CA PHE A 61 4.10 -9.49 18.27
C PHE A 61 5.61 -9.79 18.27
N THR A 62 6.10 -10.45 17.23
CA THR A 62 7.50 -10.88 17.13
C THR A 62 8.16 -10.44 15.83
N TRP A 63 9.45 -10.11 15.89
CA TRP A 63 10.28 -9.80 14.71
C TRP A 63 11.12 -10.99 14.24
N VAL A 64 11.02 -12.13 14.93
CA VAL A 64 11.83 -13.33 14.68
C VAL A 64 11.62 -13.88 13.27
N ASN A 65 10.40 -13.77 12.72
CA ASN A 65 10.11 -14.17 11.33
C ASN A 65 10.97 -13.41 10.30
N TYR A 66 11.26 -12.13 10.55
CA TYR A 66 12.07 -11.31 9.64
C TYR A 66 13.56 -11.65 9.73
N GLN A 67 14.04 -12.07 10.90
CA GLN A 67 15.46 -12.47 11.06
C GLN A 67 15.81 -13.71 10.22
N ARG A 68 14.84 -14.61 10.00
CA ARG A 68 15.04 -15.81 9.17
C ARG A 68 15.39 -15.48 7.72
N VAL A 69 15.03 -14.29 7.22
CA VAL A 69 15.38 -13.85 5.85
C VAL A 69 16.91 -13.73 5.68
N PHE A 70 17.65 -13.46 6.75
CA PHE A 70 19.10 -13.31 6.73
C PHE A 70 19.86 -14.62 6.93
N ASP A 71 19.16 -15.75 7.08
CA ASP A 71 19.84 -17.03 7.21
C ASP A 71 20.55 -17.38 5.88
N PRO A 72 21.84 -17.77 5.94
CA PRO A 72 22.68 -18.03 4.77
C PRO A 72 22.08 -19.03 3.79
N ILE A 73 21.23 -19.95 4.26
CA ILE A 73 20.51 -20.89 3.39
C ILE A 73 19.55 -20.14 2.46
N TYR A 74 18.73 -19.23 2.99
CA TYR A 74 17.79 -18.46 2.19
C TYR A 74 18.53 -17.52 1.24
N LEU A 75 19.57 -16.83 1.71
CA LEU A 75 20.39 -15.95 0.89
C LEU A 75 21.06 -16.71 -0.27
N GLY A 76 21.53 -17.94 -0.03
CA GLY A 76 22.11 -18.79 -1.07
C GLY A 76 21.10 -19.19 -2.16
N ILE A 77 19.86 -19.52 -1.78
CA ILE A 77 18.77 -19.83 -2.74
C ILE A 77 18.38 -18.58 -3.54
N LEU A 78 18.30 -17.44 -2.87
CA LEU A 78 17.93 -16.17 -3.48
C LEU A 78 18.99 -15.75 -4.51
N GLY A 79 20.27 -15.88 -4.17
CA GLY A 79 21.39 -15.68 -5.10
C GLY A 79 21.33 -16.58 -6.33
N ARG A 80 21.04 -17.88 -6.16
CA ARG A 80 20.87 -18.84 -7.29
C ARG A 80 19.66 -18.55 -8.18
N SER A 81 18.64 -17.86 -7.67
CA SER A 81 17.42 -17.56 -8.43
C SER A 81 17.57 -16.28 -9.24
N VAL A 82 18.43 -15.37 -8.81
CA VAL A 82 18.66 -14.07 -9.46
C VAL A 82 19.85 -14.12 -10.44
N LEU A 83 20.88 -14.93 -10.17
CA LEU A 83 22.10 -15.05 -10.96
C LEU A 83 22.12 -16.35 -11.77
#